data_AF-A0A7S4IEQ6-F1
#
_entry.id   AF-A0A7S4IEQ6-F1
#
_cell.length_a   1.000
_cell.length_b   1.000
_cell.length_c   1.000
_cell.angle_alpha   90.00
_cell.angle_beta   90.00
_cell.angle_gamma   90.00
#
_symmetry.space_group_name_H-M   'P 1'
#
loop_
_entity.id
_entity.type
_entity.pdbx_description
1 polymer ?
#
loop_
_entity_poly.entity_id
_entity_poly.type
_entity_poly.pdbx_seq_one_letter_code
_entity_poly.pdbx_strand_id
1 'polypeptide(L)'
;AKKKIKPPSVLSLQLRFLPTFWLIRLAFWMSGPYFYTVYASKTFDGIPATAALINRIFLVGFGSIAVFGPSMGRALDRYGRRGGTVAAAVLYSLGAISTSSDALWALFAGRAIGGLGANG
;
A
#
# COMPACT_ATOMS: atom_id res chain seq x y z
N ALA A 1 21.93 2.90 -34.25
CA ALA A 1 22.04 2.66 -32.79
C ALA A 1 22.18 1.16 -32.52
N LYS A 2 23.28 0.70 -31.90
CA LYS A 2 23.49 -0.73 -31.60
C LYS A 2 22.45 -1.17 -30.55
N LYS A 3 21.56 -2.10 -30.90
CA LYS A 3 20.60 -2.72 -29.97
C LYS A 3 21.43 -3.51 -28.94
N LYS A 4 21.59 -2.97 -27.72
CA LYS A 4 22.24 -3.70 -26.63
C LYS A 4 21.41 -4.95 -26.33
N ILE A 5 21.87 -6.11 -26.76
CA ILE A 5 21.23 -7.40 -26.48
C ILE A 5 21.40 -7.62 -24.97
N LYS A 6 20.29 -7.59 -24.24
CA LYS A 6 20.30 -7.81 -22.79
C LYS A 6 20.71 -9.26 -22.51
N PRO A 7 21.50 -9.52 -21.45
CA PRO A 7 21.81 -10.89 -21.04
C PRO A 7 20.51 -11.68 -20.80
N PRO A 8 20.43 -12.97 -21.15
CA PRO A 8 19.23 -13.79 -20.97
C PRO A 8 18.77 -13.87 -19.50
N SER A 9 19.70 -13.75 -18.54
CA SER A 9 19.40 -13.66 -17.10
C SER A 9 18.64 -12.38 -16.71
N VAL A 10 18.91 -11.27 -17.38
CA VAL A 10 18.20 -9.99 -17.16
C VAL A 10 16.79 -10.08 -17.76
N LEU A 11 16.65 -10.69 -18.92
CA LEU A 11 15.34 -10.87 -19.57
C LEU A 11 14.42 -11.77 -18.75
N SER A 12 14.93 -12.89 -18.22
CA SER A 12 14.14 -13.81 -17.37
C SER A 12 13.70 -13.16 -16.05
N LEU A 13 14.56 -12.31 -15.46
CA LEU A 13 14.20 -11.52 -14.28
C LEU A 13 13.13 -10.48 -14.62
N GLN A 14 13.25 -9.79 -15.76
CA GLN A 14 12.26 -8.80 -16.19
C GLN A 14 10.89 -9.44 -16.42
N LEU A 15 10.84 -10.59 -17.12
CA LEU A 15 9.58 -11.28 -17.41
C LEU A 15 8.90 -11.86 -16.16
N ARG A 16 9.64 -12.16 -15.09
CA ARG A 16 9.06 -12.60 -13.81
C ARG A 16 8.67 -11.43 -12.91
N PHE A 17 9.47 -10.37 -12.88
CA PHE A 17 9.29 -9.26 -11.95
C PHE A 17 8.35 -8.18 -12.48
N LEU A 18 8.49 -7.75 -13.74
CA LEU A 18 7.70 -6.63 -14.28
C LEU A 18 6.19 -6.90 -14.26
N PRO A 19 5.67 -8.08 -14.66
CA PRO A 19 4.23 -8.33 -14.61
C PRO A 19 3.68 -8.21 -13.19
N THR A 20 4.35 -8.84 -12.22
CA THR A 20 3.98 -8.77 -10.80
C THR A 20 4.04 -7.34 -10.28
N PHE A 21 5.11 -6.61 -10.60
CA PHE A 21 5.29 -5.21 -10.23
C PHE A 21 4.17 -4.31 -10.79
N TRP A 22 3.84 -4.46 -12.07
CA TRP A 22 2.79 -3.68 -12.72
C TRP A 22 1.40 -4.02 -12.17
N LEU A 23 1.11 -5.30 -11.91
CA LEU A 23 -0.15 -5.71 -11.29
C LEU A 23 -0.34 -5.07 -9.91
N ILE A 24 0.68 -5.11 -9.06
CA ILE A 24 0.63 -4.50 -7.71
C ILE A 24 0.49 -2.98 -7.84
N ARG A 25 1.25 -2.34 -8.73
CA ARG A 25 1.15 -0.89 -8.96
C ARG A 25 -0.22 -0.45 -9.46
N LEU A 26 -0.82 -1.20 -10.39
CA LEU A 26 -2.16 -0.92 -10.90
C LEU A 26 -3.22 -1.09 -9.81
N ALA A 27 -3.13 -2.16 -9.02
CA ALA A 27 -4.01 -2.38 -7.88
C ALA A 27 -3.91 -1.23 -6.86
N PHE A 28 -2.70 -0.78 -6.53
CA PHE A 28 -2.49 0.36 -5.63
C PHE A 28 -3.08 1.66 -6.22
N TRP A 29 -2.91 1.91 -7.51
CA TRP A 29 -3.49 3.08 -8.19
C TRP A 29 -5.02 3.08 -8.16
N MET A 30 -5.65 1.93 -8.43
CA MET A 30 -7.10 1.80 -8.36
C MET A 30 -7.64 1.91 -6.93
N SER A 31 -6.82 1.57 -5.93
CA SER A 31 -7.24 1.60 -4.54
C SER A 31 -7.51 3.02 -4.01
N GLY A 32 -6.78 4.03 -4.50
CA GLY A 32 -6.94 5.43 -4.08
C GLY A 32 -8.39 5.95 -4.18
N PRO A 33 -9.00 5.95 -5.38
CA PRO A 33 -10.38 6.39 -5.57
C PRO A 33 -11.38 5.48 -4.86
N TYR A 34 -11.13 4.16 -4.80
CA TYR A 34 -12.00 3.21 -4.10
C TYR A 34 -12.10 3.50 -2.60
N PHE A 35 -10.98 3.74 -1.92
CA PHE A 35 -10.99 4.04 -0.50
C PHE A 35 -11.72 5.36 -0.22
N TYR A 36 -11.52 6.39 -1.06
CA TYR A 36 -12.20 7.67 -0.88
C TYR A 36 -13.73 7.52 -0.95
N THR A 37 -14.25 6.81 -1.96
CA THR A 37 -15.70 6.60 -2.11
C THR A 37 -16.28 5.75 -1.00
N VAL A 38 -15.56 4.72 -0.54
CA VAL A 38 -15.98 3.90 0.61
C VAL A 38 -16.03 4.70 1.90
N TYR A 39 -15.05 5.58 2.15
CA TYR A 39 -15.11 6.43 3.34
C TYR A 39 -16.20 7.49 3.23
N ALA A 40 -16.40 8.07 2.04
CA ALA A 40 -17.42 9.08 1.81
C ALA A 40 -18.86 8.54 1.91
N SER A 41 -19.08 7.25 1.65
CA SER A 41 -20.39 6.60 1.83
C SER A 41 -20.67 6.17 3.28
N LYS A 42 -19.67 6.19 4.17
CA LYS A 42 -19.84 5.79 5.57
C LYS A 42 -20.40 6.92 6.44
N THR A 43 -21.16 6.52 7.45
CA THR A 43 -21.64 7.34 8.54
C THR A 43 -20.92 6.91 9.82
N PHE A 44 -20.33 7.87 10.53
CA PHE A 44 -19.63 7.66 11.79
C PHE A 44 -20.43 8.34 12.90
N ASP A 45 -20.87 7.58 13.90
CA ASP A 45 -21.66 8.10 15.03
C ASP A 45 -22.90 8.91 14.60
N GLY A 46 -23.56 8.49 13.52
CA GLY A 46 -24.75 9.16 12.95
C GLY A 46 -24.43 10.40 12.09
N ILE A 47 -23.16 10.76 11.93
CA ILE A 47 -22.71 11.90 11.11
C ILE A 47 -22.05 11.36 9.82
N PRO A 48 -22.43 11.85 8.63
CA PRO A 48 -21.79 11.44 7.38
C PRO A 48 -20.31 11.86 7.36
N ALA A 49 -19.47 11.00 6.80
CA ALA A 49 -18.04 11.25 6.73
C ALA A 49 -17.73 12.56 5.96
N THR A 50 -17.12 13.51 6.65
CA THR A 50 -16.68 14.77 6.02
C THR A 50 -15.37 14.54 5.27
N ALA A 51 -15.17 15.24 4.14
CA ALA A 51 -13.91 15.22 3.39
C ALA A 51 -12.67 15.51 4.28
N ALA A 52 -12.82 16.38 5.30
CA ALA A 52 -11.76 16.66 6.27
C ALA A 52 -11.34 15.43 7.11
N LEU A 53 -12.31 14.58 7.50
CA LEU A 53 -12.05 13.36 8.26
C LEU A 53 -11.34 12.32 7.38
N ILE A 54 -11.80 12.16 6.14
CA ILE A 54 -11.19 11.29 5.14
C ILE A 54 -9.74 11.72 4.91
N ASN A 55 -9.49 13.01 4.70
CA ASN A 55 -8.14 13.56 4.53
C ASN A 55 -7.24 13.28 5.74
N ARG A 56 -7.74 13.36 6.97
CA ARG A 56 -6.97 13.01 8.18
C ARG A 56 -6.59 11.53 8.20
N ILE A 57 -7.49 10.62 7.80
CA ILE A 57 -7.20 9.18 7.71
C ILE A 57 -6.10 8.91 6.68
N PHE A 58 -6.16 9.55 5.51
CA PHE A 58 -5.10 9.47 4.50
C PHE A 58 -3.78 10.06 5.01
N LEU A 59 -3.82 11.21 5.69
CA LEU A 59 -2.64 11.86 6.24
C LEU A 59 -1.92 10.97 7.25
N VAL A 60 -2.65 10.25 8.12
CA VAL A 60 -2.05 9.30 9.06
C VAL A 60 -1.38 8.14 8.32
N GLY A 61 -1.99 7.62 7.24
CA GLY A 61 -1.37 6.59 6.40
C GLY A 61 -0.09 7.08 5.71
N PHE A 62 -0.08 8.29 5.15
CA PHE A 62 1.12 8.87 4.54
C PHE A 62 2.19 9.22 5.59
N GLY A 63 1.77 9.70 6.76
CA GLY A 63 2.65 10.00 7.88
C GLY A 63 3.32 8.75 8.43
N SER A 64 2.60 7.63 8.57
CA SER A 64 3.20 6.36 9.00
C SER A 64 4.22 5.85 7.99
N ILE A 65 3.95 5.99 6.68
CA ILE A 65 4.93 5.69 5.63
C ILE A 65 6.17 6.55 5.78
N ALA A 66 6.03 7.87 5.96
CA ALA A 66 7.16 8.79 6.06
C ALA A 66 8.06 8.47 7.26
N VAL A 67 7.46 8.11 8.40
CA VAL A 67 8.21 7.82 9.64
C VAL A 67 8.86 6.44 9.60
N PHE A 68 8.12 5.41 9.18
CA PHE A 68 8.59 4.02 9.26
C PHE A 68 9.21 3.50 7.96
N GLY A 69 9.02 4.19 6.83
CA GLY A 69 9.54 3.83 5.51
C GLY A 69 11.06 3.61 5.49
N PRO A 70 11.89 4.51 6.06
CA PRO A 70 13.34 4.31 6.10
C PRO A 70 13.77 3.08 6.91
N SER A 71 13.08 2.82 8.02
CA SER A 71 13.35 1.67 8.90
C SER A 71 12.95 0.35 8.25
N MET A 72 11.81 0.32 7.58
CA MET A 72 11.38 -0.86 6.82
C MET A 72 12.23 -1.08 5.57
N GLY A 73 12.61 -0.04 4.83
CA GLY A 73 13.53 -0.16 3.70
C GLY A 73 14.85 -0.83 4.10
N ARG A 74 15.44 -0.40 5.22
CA ARG A 74 16.63 -1.06 5.81
C ARG A 74 16.37 -2.52 6.22
N ALA A 75 15.17 -2.83 6.73
CA ALA A 75 14.80 -4.20 7.04
C ALA A 75 14.65 -5.06 5.77
N LEU A 76 14.06 -4.52 4.70
CA LEU A 76 13.91 -5.23 3.42
C LEU A 76 15.24 -5.52 2.75
N ASP A 77 16.19 -4.59 2.84
CA ASP A 77 17.55 -4.78 2.33
C ASP A 77 18.29 -5.89 3.10
N ARG A 78 17.97 -6.08 4.39
CA ARG A 78 18.59 -7.11 5.25
C ARG A 78 17.91 -8.48 5.16
N TYR A 79 16.58 -8.53 5.08
CA TYR A 79 15.78 -9.77 5.07
C TYR A 79 15.43 -10.27 3.66
N GLY A 80 15.80 -9.52 2.63
CA GLY A 80 15.65 -9.91 1.23
C GLY A 80 14.36 -9.39 0.60
N ARG A 81 14.50 -8.90 -0.64
CA ARG A 81 13.44 -8.22 -1.41
C ARG A 81 12.16 -9.04 -1.59
N ARG A 82 12.26 -10.38 -1.67
CA ARG A 82 11.11 -11.27 -1.85
C ARG A 82 10.24 -11.38 -0.60
N GLY A 83 10.85 -11.42 0.59
CA GLY A 83 10.12 -11.42 1.86
C GLY A 83 9.43 -10.09 2.11
N GLY A 84 10.06 -8.99 1.70
CA GLY A 84 9.49 -7.65 1.77
C GLY A 84 8.21 -7.47 0.99
N THR A 85 8.18 -7.87 -0.28
CA THR A 85 6.98 -7.76 -1.11
C THR A 85 5.81 -8.61 -0.56
N VAL A 86 6.09 -9.77 0.07
CA VAL A 86 5.04 -10.60 0.71
C VAL A 86 4.53 -9.95 1.99
N ALA A 87 5.41 -9.47 2.86
CA ALA A 87 5.02 -8.77 4.08
C ALA A 87 4.21 -7.49 3.76
N ALA A 88 4.63 -6.76 2.73
CA ALA A 88 3.93 -5.62 2.17
C ALA A 88 2.50 -5.98 1.74
N ALA A 89 2.34 -7.05 0.96
CA ALA A 89 1.04 -7.55 0.55
C ALA A 89 0.15 -7.94 1.74
N VAL A 90 0.69 -8.64 2.74
CA VAL A 90 -0.05 -9.05 3.95
C VAL A 90 -0.51 -7.83 4.76
N LEU A 91 0.38 -6.87 5.02
CA LEU A 91 0.05 -5.64 5.76
C LEU A 91 -1.01 -4.81 5.04
N TYR A 92 -0.93 -4.75 3.71
CA TYR A 92 -1.92 -4.06 2.90
C TYR A 92 -3.28 -4.78 2.92
N SER A 93 -3.30 -6.12 2.83
CA SER A 93 -4.52 -6.92 2.97
C SER A 93 -5.17 -6.74 4.35
N LEU A 94 -4.38 -6.69 5.42
CA LEU A 94 -4.88 -6.42 6.78
C LEU A 94 -5.47 -5.00 6.88
N GLY A 95 -4.82 -4.00 6.27
CA GLY A 95 -5.36 -2.64 6.19
C GLY A 95 -6.69 -2.57 5.40
N ALA A 96 -6.81 -3.34 4.32
CA ALA A 96 -8.04 -3.44 3.55
C ALA A 96 -9.18 -4.09 4.35
N ILE A 97 -8.92 -5.16 5.11
CA ILE A 97 -9.92 -5.78 6.00
C ILE A 97 -10.40 -4.80 7.06
N SER A 98 -9.50 -3.98 7.60
CA SER A 98 -9.87 -2.93 8.56
C SER A 98 -10.88 -1.92 8.01
N THR A 99 -10.93 -1.75 6.68
CA THR A 99 -11.83 -0.81 6.00
C THR A 99 -13.30 -1.28 6.06
N SER A 100 -13.52 -2.58 6.25
CA SER A 100 -14.85 -3.15 6.48
C SER A 100 -15.42 -2.80 7.86
N SER A 101 -14.61 -2.32 8.80
CA SER A 101 -15.07 -1.89 10.12
C SER A 101 -15.66 -0.49 10.09
N ASP A 102 -16.72 -0.25 10.86
CA ASP A 102 -17.35 1.07 11.04
C ASP A 102 -16.74 1.85 12.21
N ALA A 103 -15.79 1.24 12.91
CA ALA A 103 -15.06 1.89 13.99
C ALA A 103 -13.95 2.80 13.43
N LEU A 104 -14.05 4.12 13.70
CA LEU A 104 -13.04 5.11 13.28
C LEU A 104 -11.62 4.74 13.69
N TRP A 105 -11.43 4.25 14.91
CA TRP A 105 -10.11 3.84 15.41
C TRP A 105 -9.53 2.66 14.61
N ALA A 106 -10.38 1.73 14.15
CA ALA A 106 -9.97 0.61 13.32
C ALA A 106 -9.56 1.09 11.91
N LEU A 107 -10.20 2.14 11.39
CA LEU A 107 -9.80 2.76 10.12
C LEU A 107 -8.44 3.44 10.23
N PHE A 108 -8.19 4.20 11.29
CA PHE A 108 -6.89 4.83 11.53
C PHE A 108 -5.78 3.79 11.74
N ALA A 109 -6.03 2.76 12.55
CA ALA A 109 -5.08 1.67 12.77
C ALA A 109 -4.80 0.89 11.47
N GLY A 110 -5.85 0.57 10.71
CA GLY A 110 -5.74 -0.10 9.42
C GLY A 110 -4.97 0.71 8.38
N ARG A 111 -5.12 2.05 8.38
CA ARG A 111 -4.33 2.93 7.50
C ARG A 111 -2.89 3.09 7.94
N ALA A 112 -2.64 3.14 9.25
CA ALA A 112 -1.28 3.15 9.78
C ALA A 112 -0.54 1.87 9.37
N ILE A 113 -1.17 0.69 9.56
CA ILE A 113 -0.62 -0.63 9.23
C ILE A 113 -0.51 -0.84 7.72
N GLY A 114 -1.56 -0.50 6.95
CA GLY A 114 -1.56 -0.62 5.49
C GLY A 114 -0.54 0.31 4.82
N GLY A 115 -0.24 1.46 5.43
CA GLY A 115 0.85 2.34 5.02
C GLY A 115 2.22 1.66 5.15
N LEU A 116 2.44 0.87 6.21
CA LEU A 116 3.68 0.13 6.38
C LEU A 116 3.92 -0.86 5.22
N GLY A 117 2.84 -1.47 4.71
CA GLY A 117 2.90 -2.40 3.58
C GLY A 117 3.17 -1.75 2.22
N ALA A 118 3.16 -0.42 2.08
CA ALA A 118 3.35 0.24 0.79
C ALA A 118 4.84 0.34 0.34
N ASN A 119 5.79 -0.11 1.17
CA ASN A 119 7.23 0.03 0.95
C ASN A 119 7.92 -1.22 0.34
N GLY A 120 7.17 -2.17 -0.21
CA GLY A 120 7.68 -3.43 -0.79
C GLY A 120 7.90 -3.43 -2.30
#